data_AF-F7YTM8-F1
#
_entry.id   AF-F7YTM8-F1
#
_cell.length_a   1.000
_cell.length_b   1.000
_cell.length_c   1.000
_cell.angle_alpha   90.00
_cell.angle_beta   90.00
_cell.angle_gamma   90.00
#
_symmetry.space_group_name_H-M   'P 1'
#
loop_
_entity.id
_entity.type
_entity.pdbx_description
1 polymer ?
#
loop_
_entity_poly.entity_id
_entity_poly.type
_entity_poly.pdbx_seq_one_letter_code
_entity_poly.pdbx_strand_id
1 'polypeptide(L)'
;MPQFDPRANQQTRGREGRGPTQELLSTILQNLDTALDPQKDPDGNVFSEVAEGTGRFISNVNPTQLRRIFTEVKRLSANDPAYKYKMKLVRARVAYAAGRFSELKEFAEIVKKAITVAEKNAENFKRFLDFFEAIVAYHKYFSVK
;
A
#
# COMPACT_ATOMS: atom_id res chain seq x y z
N MET A 1 47.21 37.22 6.56
CA MET A 1 46.38 36.52 5.55
C MET A 1 45.74 35.32 6.23
N PRO A 2 44.41 35.26 6.38
CA PRO A 2 43.74 34.14 7.03
C PRO A 2 43.67 32.94 6.08
N GLN A 3 44.00 31.74 6.58
CA GLN A 3 43.93 30.48 5.84
C GLN A 3 42.47 30.11 5.55
N PHE A 4 42.19 29.81 4.28
CA PHE A 4 40.90 29.27 3.83
C PHE A 4 40.86 27.78 4.24
N ASP A 5 40.02 27.42 5.20
CA ASP A 5 39.81 26.02 5.61
C ASP A 5 38.73 25.37 4.70
N PRO A 6 39.07 24.40 3.84
CA PRO A 6 38.13 23.85 2.84
C PRO A 6 37.06 22.91 3.42
N ARG A 7 37.01 22.70 4.74
CA ARG A 7 36.19 21.63 5.35
C ARG A 7 34.81 22.06 5.87
N ALA A 8 34.40 23.30 5.66
CA ALA A 8 33.17 23.84 6.26
C ALA A 8 31.87 23.69 5.42
N ASN A 9 31.81 22.82 4.40
CA ASN A 9 30.62 22.78 3.53
C ASN A 9 30.10 21.38 3.12
N GLN A 10 30.11 20.40 4.04
CA GLN A 10 29.53 19.07 3.79
C GLN A 10 28.29 18.71 4.62
N GLN A 11 27.63 19.66 5.30
CA GLN A 11 26.46 19.35 6.14
C GLN A 11 25.23 20.19 5.80
N THR A 12 24.75 20.17 4.55
CA THR A 12 23.38 20.67 4.21
C THR A 12 22.78 20.06 2.93
N ARG A 13 23.28 18.92 2.40
CA ARG A 13 22.68 18.25 1.23
C ARG A 13 21.89 16.98 1.59
N GLY A 14 20.85 17.13 2.40
CA GLY A 14 20.02 16.00 2.87
C GLY A 14 18.51 16.15 2.69
N ARG A 15 18.04 17.21 2.02
CA ARG A 15 16.61 17.44 1.72
C ARG A 15 16.42 17.85 0.27
N GLU A 16 16.94 17.06 -0.67
CA GLU A 16 16.63 17.22 -2.09
C GLU A 16 15.49 16.26 -2.48
N GLY A 17 14.32 16.86 -2.72
CA GLY A 17 13.14 16.38 -3.44
C GLY A 17 12.81 14.89 -3.44
N ARG A 18 11.88 14.45 -2.57
CA ARG A 18 11.07 13.28 -2.92
C ARG A 18 10.17 13.68 -4.08
N GLY A 19 10.22 12.93 -5.19
CA GLY A 19 9.29 13.17 -6.30
C GLY A 19 7.83 12.94 -5.87
N PRO A 20 6.83 13.50 -6.59
CA PRO A 20 5.41 13.42 -6.21
C PRO A 20 4.89 12.00 -5.94
N THR A 21 5.41 11.01 -6.68
CA THR A 21 5.08 9.58 -6.50
C THR A 21 5.57 9.02 -5.16
N GLN A 22 6.77 9.41 -4.72
CA GLN A 22 7.35 8.95 -3.45
C GLN A 22 6.65 9.60 -2.24
N GLU A 23 6.22 10.85 -2.38
CA GLU A 23 5.40 11.52 -1.36
C GLU A 23 4.06 10.80 -1.20
N LEU A 24 3.35 10.53 -2.31
CA LEU A 24 2.08 9.81 -2.29
C LEU A 24 2.21 8.41 -1.65
N LEU A 25 3.22 7.64 -2.04
CA LEU A 25 3.49 6.34 -1.42
C LEU A 25 3.71 6.46 0.09
N SER A 26 4.47 7.47 0.53
CA SER A 26 4.73 7.68 1.95
C SER A 26 3.47 8.04 2.74
N THR A 27 2.59 8.88 2.17
CA THR A 27 1.30 9.24 2.76
C THR A 27 0.38 8.01 2.88
N ILE A 28 0.28 7.20 1.82
CA ILE A 28 -0.48 5.94 1.84
C ILE A 28 0.02 5.04 2.98
N LEU A 29 1.33 4.80 3.07
CA LEU A 29 1.91 3.90 4.07
C LEU A 29 1.73 4.39 5.51
N GLN A 30 1.77 5.72 5.74
CA GLN A 30 1.54 6.32 7.05
C GLN A 30 0.09 6.16 7.51
N ASN A 31 -0.86 6.32 6.60
CA ASN A 31 -2.28 6.34 6.93
C ASN A 31 -2.94 4.96 6.93
N LEU A 32 -2.27 3.91 6.42
CA LEU A 32 -2.79 2.53 6.40
C LEU A 32 -3.21 1.99 7.78
N ASP A 33 -2.50 2.36 8.85
CA ASP A 33 -2.85 1.89 10.19
C ASP A 33 -4.19 2.44 10.68
N THR A 34 -4.49 3.69 10.33
CA THR A 34 -5.75 4.36 10.64
C THR A 34 -6.86 3.90 9.69
N ALA A 35 -6.59 3.87 8.38
CA ALA A 35 -7.55 3.49 7.35
C ALA A 35 -8.14 2.08 7.55
N LEU A 36 -7.31 1.13 8.01
CA LEU A 36 -7.70 -0.28 8.16
C LEU A 36 -8.16 -0.65 9.58
N ASP A 37 -8.29 0.34 10.47
CA ASP A 37 -8.76 0.14 11.83
C ASP A 37 -10.09 0.89 12.04
N PRO A 38 -11.23 0.19 12.05
CA PRO A 38 -12.54 0.82 12.21
C PRO A 38 -12.68 1.65 13.48
N GLN A 39 -11.89 1.37 14.52
CA GLN A 39 -11.94 2.12 15.78
C GLN A 39 -11.25 3.49 15.66
N LYS A 40 -10.27 3.59 14.74
CA LYS A 40 -9.52 4.84 14.50
C LYS A 40 -10.16 5.71 13.41
N ASP A 41 -10.87 5.09 12.48
CA ASP A 41 -11.53 5.75 11.35
C ASP A 41 -12.98 5.25 11.20
N PRO A 42 -13.87 5.52 12.17
CA PRO A 42 -15.23 5.00 12.14
C PRO A 42 -16.00 5.44 10.88
N ASP A 43 -15.81 6.69 10.45
CA ASP A 43 -16.53 7.27 9.30
C ASP A 43 -15.95 6.87 7.94
N GLY A 44 -14.73 6.32 7.89
CA GLY A 44 -14.13 5.87 6.64
C GLY A 44 -13.51 6.98 5.78
N ASN A 45 -13.22 8.14 6.38
CA ASN A 45 -12.62 9.26 5.66
C ASN A 45 -11.19 8.92 5.22
N VAL A 46 -10.37 8.45 6.17
CA VAL A 46 -8.97 8.08 5.89
C VAL A 46 -8.92 6.84 5.01
N PHE A 47 -9.81 5.88 5.24
CA PHE A 47 -9.99 4.72 4.38
C PHE A 47 -10.19 5.11 2.92
N SER A 48 -11.15 6.00 2.66
CA SER A 48 -11.52 6.40 1.29
C SER A 48 -10.35 7.09 0.59
N GLU A 49 -9.69 8.03 1.26
CA GLU A 49 -8.51 8.73 0.74
C GLU A 49 -7.35 7.77 0.41
N VAL A 50 -7.05 6.83 1.32
CA VAL A 50 -5.96 5.87 1.13
C VAL A 50 -6.30 4.89 0.01
N ALA A 51 -7.55 4.46 -0.11
CA ALA A 51 -8.00 3.55 -1.16
C ALA A 51 -7.94 4.22 -2.54
N GLU A 52 -8.43 5.45 -2.65
CA GLU A 52 -8.36 6.25 -3.87
C GLU A 52 -6.91 6.53 -4.27
N GLY A 53 -6.10 7.01 -3.32
CA GLY A 53 -4.69 7.28 -3.52
C GLY A 53 -3.92 6.04 -3.98
N THR A 54 -4.20 4.87 -3.38
CA THR A 54 -3.60 3.60 -3.79
C THR A 54 -4.04 3.18 -5.18
N GLY A 55 -5.34 3.24 -5.50
CA GLY A 55 -5.87 2.91 -6.83
C GLY A 55 -5.27 3.79 -7.93
N ARG A 56 -5.11 5.10 -7.66
CA ARG A 56 -4.44 6.04 -8.55
C ARG A 56 -2.96 5.73 -8.70
N PHE A 57 -2.28 5.46 -7.59
CA PHE A 57 -0.85 5.16 -7.54
C PHE A 57 -0.49 3.94 -8.41
N ILE A 58 -1.33 2.89 -8.36
CA ILE A 58 -1.12 1.67 -9.15
C ILE A 58 -1.79 1.69 -10.53
N SER A 59 -2.25 2.83 -11.02
CA SER A 59 -2.97 2.95 -12.31
C SER A 59 -2.18 2.42 -13.51
N ASN A 60 -0.85 2.43 -13.43
CA ASN A 60 0.06 1.87 -14.44
C ASN A 60 0.22 0.34 -14.36
N VAL A 61 -0.26 -0.31 -13.30
CA VAL A 61 -0.19 -1.77 -13.15
C VAL A 61 -1.15 -2.44 -14.12
N ASN A 62 -0.68 -3.50 -14.78
CA ASN A 62 -1.48 -4.24 -15.74
C ASN A 62 -2.76 -4.81 -15.07
N PRO A 63 -3.96 -4.56 -15.63
CA PRO A 63 -5.22 -5.04 -15.06
C PRO A 63 -5.29 -6.55 -14.84
N THR A 64 -4.62 -7.35 -15.70
CA THR A 64 -4.58 -8.80 -15.58
C THR A 64 -3.74 -9.26 -14.40
N GLN A 65 -2.57 -8.65 -14.18
CA GLN A 65 -1.73 -8.93 -13.00
C GLN A 65 -2.48 -8.57 -11.73
N LEU A 66 -3.08 -7.38 -11.72
CA LEU A 66 -3.80 -6.86 -10.58
C LEU A 66 -5.04 -7.70 -10.23
N ARG A 67 -5.85 -8.08 -11.24
CA ARG A 67 -7.01 -8.96 -11.07
C ARG A 67 -6.63 -10.31 -10.46
N ARG A 68 -5.47 -10.89 -10.81
CA ARG A 68 -5.02 -12.16 -10.23
C ARG A 68 -4.82 -12.03 -8.72
N ILE A 69 -4.14 -10.97 -8.27
CA ILE A 69 -3.93 -10.69 -6.85
C ILE A 69 -5.27 -10.51 -6.12
N PHE A 70 -6.16 -9.67 -6.66
CA PHE A 70 -7.46 -9.40 -6.05
C PHE A 70 -8.37 -10.62 -5.99
N THR A 71 -8.32 -11.49 -7.00
CA THR A 71 -9.09 -12.75 -6.99
C THR A 71 -8.65 -13.66 -5.85
N GLU A 72 -7.38 -13.64 -5.49
CA GLU A 72 -6.89 -14.41 -4.34
C GLU A 72 -7.31 -13.80 -3.01
N VAL A 73 -7.25 -12.47 -2.87
CA VAL A 73 -7.70 -11.77 -1.66
C VAL A 73 -9.19 -11.96 -1.44
N LYS A 74 -10.00 -11.87 -2.49
CA LYS A 74 -11.46 -12.07 -2.43
C LYS A 74 -11.89 -13.48 -2.00
N ARG A 75 -11.00 -14.47 -2.11
CA ARG A 75 -11.25 -15.84 -1.63
C ARG A 75 -11.03 -15.99 -0.12
N LEU A 76 -10.44 -14.99 0.53
CA LEU A 76 -10.31 -14.98 1.97
C LEU A 76 -11.67 -14.67 2.61
N SER A 77 -11.91 -15.22 3.80
CA SER A 77 -13.14 -14.99 4.55
C SER A 77 -12.81 -14.78 6.02
N ALA A 78 -13.49 -13.83 6.66
CA ALA A 78 -13.31 -13.55 8.08
C ALA A 78 -13.85 -14.71 8.95
N ASN A 79 -14.73 -15.54 8.39
CA ASN A 79 -15.29 -16.71 9.07
C ASN A 79 -14.38 -17.94 8.97
N ASP A 80 -13.27 -17.86 8.23
CA ASP A 80 -12.30 -18.95 8.10
C ASP A 80 -11.29 -18.90 9.26
N PRO A 81 -11.22 -19.92 10.13
CA PRO A 81 -10.25 -19.94 11.23
C PRO A 81 -8.78 -19.83 10.77
N ALA A 82 -8.49 -20.23 9.53
CA ALA A 82 -7.17 -20.16 8.92
C ALA A 82 -6.91 -18.86 8.16
N TYR A 83 -7.75 -17.83 8.28
CA TYR A 83 -7.61 -16.57 7.51
C TYR A 83 -6.23 -15.92 7.67
N LYS A 84 -5.64 -15.95 8.88
CA LYS A 84 -4.29 -15.42 9.13
C LYS A 84 -3.22 -16.16 8.31
N TYR A 85 -3.28 -17.49 8.26
CA TYR A 85 -2.37 -18.30 7.44
C TYR A 85 -2.55 -17.99 5.95
N LYS A 86 -3.80 -17.96 5.47
CA LYS A 86 -4.11 -17.67 4.07
C LYS A 86 -3.66 -16.26 3.66
N MET A 87 -3.74 -15.29 4.56
CA MET A 87 -3.26 -13.93 4.32
C MET A 87 -1.73 -13.89 4.21
N LYS A 88 -0.99 -14.68 5.00
CA LYS A 88 0.47 -14.86 4.82
C LYS A 88 0.81 -15.47 3.46
N LEU A 89 -0.01 -16.40 2.95
CA LEU A 89 0.15 -16.92 1.59
C LEU A 89 -0.07 -15.85 0.53
N VAL A 90 -1.11 -15.00 0.69
CA VAL A 90 -1.33 -13.85 -0.19
C VAL A 90 -0.11 -12.94 -0.20
N ARG A 91 0.45 -12.60 0.98
CA ARG A 91 1.68 -11.80 1.08
C ARG A 91 2.83 -12.43 0.28
N ALA A 92 3.05 -13.72 0.40
CA ALA A 92 4.13 -14.42 -0.31
C ALA A 92 3.94 -14.38 -1.84
N ARG A 93 2.70 -14.55 -2.32
CA ARG A 93 2.38 -14.51 -3.75
C ARG A 93 2.52 -13.11 -4.33
N VAL A 94 2.11 -12.08 -3.60
CA VAL A 94 2.32 -10.67 -3.99
C VAL A 94 3.82 -10.35 -4.05
N ALA A 95 4.60 -10.82 -3.07
CA ALA A 95 6.05 -10.66 -3.08
C ALA A 95 6.71 -11.34 -4.30
N TYR A 96 6.27 -12.56 -4.65
CA TYR A 96 6.72 -13.24 -5.86
C TYR A 96 6.37 -12.45 -7.14
N ALA A 97 5.13 -11.95 -7.23
CA ALA A 97 4.71 -11.13 -8.37
C ALA A 97 5.56 -9.86 -8.50
N ALA A 98 5.86 -9.18 -7.39
CA ALA A 98 6.76 -8.01 -7.36
C ALA A 98 8.22 -8.34 -7.70
N GLY A 99 8.67 -9.57 -7.42
CA GLY A 99 9.97 -10.07 -7.87
C GLY A 99 10.04 -10.26 -9.39
N ARG A 100 8.90 -10.58 -10.02
CA ARG A 100 8.79 -10.77 -11.47
C ARG A 100 8.48 -9.48 -12.23
N PHE A 101 7.77 -8.54 -11.61
CA PHE A 101 7.24 -7.33 -12.22
C PHE A 101 7.58 -6.13 -11.33
N SER A 102 8.48 -5.26 -11.79
CA SER A 102 8.98 -4.14 -10.99
C SER A 102 7.91 -3.14 -10.61
N GLU A 103 6.90 -2.95 -11.46
CA GLU A 103 5.74 -2.09 -11.25
C GLU A 103 4.89 -2.50 -10.04
N LEU A 104 5.01 -3.75 -9.58
CA LEU A 104 4.30 -4.26 -8.40
C LEU A 104 5.08 -4.10 -7.09
N LYS A 105 6.33 -3.63 -7.11
CA LYS A 105 7.15 -3.54 -5.88
C LYS A 105 6.55 -2.61 -4.84
N GLU A 106 6.14 -1.42 -5.25
CA GLU A 106 5.57 -0.43 -4.34
C GLU A 106 4.19 -0.87 -3.86
N PHE A 107 3.39 -1.48 -4.74
CA PHE A 107 2.12 -2.12 -4.34
C PHE A 107 2.35 -3.25 -3.32
N ALA A 108 3.38 -4.07 -3.49
CA ALA A 108 3.68 -5.15 -2.55
C ALA A 108 4.02 -4.63 -1.14
N GLU A 109 4.68 -3.47 -1.03
CA GLU A 109 4.93 -2.83 0.27
C GLU A 109 3.63 -2.32 0.92
N ILE A 110 2.71 -1.73 0.13
CA ILE A 110 1.37 -1.35 0.60
C ILE A 110 0.63 -2.58 1.13
N VAL A 111 0.59 -3.68 0.35
CA VAL A 111 -0.07 -4.93 0.75
C VAL A 111 0.55 -5.52 2.01
N LYS A 112 1.87 -5.54 2.11
CA LYS A 112 2.59 -6.05 3.29
C LYS A 112 2.23 -5.26 4.55
N LYS A 113 2.17 -3.94 4.46
CA LYS A 113 1.76 -3.08 5.60
C LYS A 113 0.29 -3.30 5.94
N ALA A 114 -0.59 -3.35 4.93
CA ALA A 114 -2.01 -3.57 5.09
C ALA A 114 -2.31 -4.91 5.80
N ILE A 115 -1.64 -6.00 5.39
CA ILE A 115 -1.73 -7.32 6.03
C ILE A 115 -1.29 -7.26 7.49
N THR A 116 -0.23 -6.52 7.82
CA THR A 116 0.24 -6.36 9.20
C THR A 116 -0.84 -5.73 10.11
N VAL A 117 -1.65 -4.80 9.57
CA VAL A 117 -2.76 -4.19 10.32
C VAL A 117 -3.95 -5.15 10.40
N ALA A 118 -4.25 -5.85 9.32
CA ALA A 118 -5.33 -6.83 9.23
C ALA A 118 -5.13 -8.05 10.14
N GLU A 119 -3.89 -8.44 10.45
CA GLU A 119 -3.58 -9.56 11.36
C GLU A 119 -3.96 -9.30 12.82
N LYS A 120 -4.16 -8.03 13.20
CA LYS A 120 -4.42 -7.62 14.59
C LYS A 120 -5.75 -8.20 15.11
N ASN A 121 -6.83 -8.08 14.35
CA ASN A 121 -8.16 -8.56 14.75
C ASN A 121 -9.05 -8.81 13.51
N ALA A 122 -10.23 -9.40 13.73
CA ALA A 122 -11.15 -9.76 12.65
C ALA A 122 -11.84 -8.56 11.97
N GLU A 123 -12.02 -7.44 12.69
CA GLU A 123 -12.63 -6.22 12.15
C GLU A 123 -11.69 -5.52 11.18
N ASN A 124 -10.41 -5.38 11.56
CA ASN A 124 -9.35 -4.88 10.68
C ASN A 124 -9.21 -5.75 9.44
N PHE A 125 -9.36 -7.07 9.59
CA PHE A 125 -9.34 -7.99 8.45
C PHE A 125 -10.52 -7.78 7.50
N LYS A 126 -11.75 -7.60 8.02
CA LYS A 126 -12.90 -7.24 7.17
C LYS A 126 -12.64 -5.94 6.41
N ARG A 127 -12.15 -4.92 7.11
CA ARG A 127 -11.82 -3.63 6.50
C ARG A 127 -10.70 -3.71 5.46
N PHE A 128 -9.76 -4.64 5.63
CA PHE A 128 -8.76 -4.96 4.62
C PHE A 128 -9.36 -5.58 3.35
N LEU A 129 -10.40 -6.41 3.46
CA LEU A 129 -11.10 -6.93 2.27
C LEU A 129 -11.80 -5.79 1.52
N ASP A 130 -12.52 -4.93 2.25
CA ASP A 130 -13.18 -3.75 1.69
C ASP A 130 -12.18 -2.82 1.00
N PHE A 131 -11.00 -2.63 1.61
CA PHE A 131 -9.91 -1.85 1.06
C PHE A 131 -9.45 -2.38 -0.31
N PHE A 132 -9.31 -3.70 -0.44
CA PHE A 132 -8.92 -4.31 -1.71
C PHE A 132 -10.00 -4.12 -2.78
N GLU A 133 -11.28 -4.20 -2.42
CA GLU A 133 -12.37 -3.92 -3.36
C GLU A 133 -12.38 -2.46 -3.82
N ALA A 134 -12.17 -1.52 -2.89
CA ALA A 134 -12.07 -0.10 -3.20
C ALA A 134 -10.87 0.22 -4.11
N ILE A 135 -9.69 -0.35 -3.85
CA ILE A 135 -8.52 -0.17 -4.71
C ILE A 135 -8.80 -0.65 -6.14
N VAL A 136 -9.49 -1.78 -6.33
CA VAL A 136 -9.86 -2.26 -7.69
C VAL A 136 -10.73 -1.24 -8.39
N ALA A 137 -11.73 -0.70 -7.70
CA ALA A 137 -12.65 0.28 -8.26
C ALA A 137 -11.90 1.56 -8.69
N TYR A 138 -11.04 2.09 -7.83
CA TYR A 138 -10.26 3.28 -8.13
C TYR A 138 -9.17 3.03 -9.17
N HIS A 139 -8.49 1.88 -9.14
CA HIS A 139 -7.56 1.49 -10.20
C HIS A 139 -8.26 1.52 -11.56
N LYS A 140 -9.46 0.94 -11.64
CA LYS A 140 -10.25 0.94 -12.86
C LYS A 140 -10.67 2.34 -13.28
N TYR A 141 -11.03 3.20 -12.33
CA TYR A 141 -11.40 4.59 -12.56
C TYR A 141 -10.25 5.42 -13.14
N PHE A 142 -9.02 5.24 -12.63
CA PHE A 142 -7.84 5.99 -13.07
C PHE A 142 -7.06 5.34 -14.23
N SER A 143 -7.32 4.07 -14.54
CA SER A 143 -6.72 3.40 -15.69
C SER A 143 -7.30 3.96 -16.99
N VAL A 144 -6.60 4.89 -17.62
CA VAL A 144 -6.94 5.41 -18.96
C VAL A 144 -6.78 4.26 -19.98
N LYS A 145 -7.74 4.12 -20.91
CA LYS A 145 -7.68 3.17 -22.03
C LYS A 145 -6.72 3.65 -23.11
#